data_AF-A0A7R9EIL3-F1
#
_entry.id   AF-A0A7R9EIL3-F1
#
_cell.length_a   1.000
_cell.length_b   1.000
_cell.length_c   1.000
_cell.angle_alpha   90.00
_cell.angle_beta   90.00
_cell.angle_gamma   90.00
#
_symmetry.space_group_name_H-M   'P 1'
#
loop_
_entity.id
_entity.type
_entity.pdbx_description
1 polymer ?
#
loop_
_entity_poly.entity_id
_entity_poly.type
_entity_poly.pdbx_seq_one_letter_code
_entity_poly.pdbx_strand_id
1 'polypeptide(L)'
;MGLSSKRKGRWRYRFWQKMFLTLIGLPLLVGLVLGFVAIFRAVFVTQLDGSMLHIINDQETQDIVDESQSMERAERLAGALKIATISYDTDHQENENLLAFIRYLEKGFPLIHSRSFIKREVINKYSLLFTVQGLTRGKLPYLLASHLDVVPVDAKAWEFPPFSGRIVNRTYVYGRGAIDDKAGVMVNT
;
A
#
# COMPACT_ATOMS: atom_id res chain seq x y z
N MET A 1 82.58 -22.40 -23.54
CA MET A 1 82.07 -21.08 -23.13
C MET A 1 80.58 -21.19 -22.87
N GLY A 2 80.16 -20.92 -21.63
CA GLY A 2 78.88 -21.33 -21.10
C GLY A 2 77.74 -20.34 -21.31
N LEU A 3 76.57 -20.89 -21.58
CA LEU A 3 75.26 -20.25 -21.40
C LEU A 3 74.26 -21.34 -21.01
N SER A 4 73.84 -21.38 -19.75
CA SER A 4 72.48 -21.74 -19.34
C SER A 4 72.41 -21.96 -17.82
N SER A 5 71.95 -20.95 -17.06
CA SER A 5 71.27 -21.15 -15.77
C SER A 5 70.74 -19.82 -15.22
N LYS A 6 69.73 -19.21 -15.86
CA LYS A 6 68.98 -18.07 -15.29
C LYS A 6 67.46 -18.22 -15.43
N ARG A 7 66.93 -19.44 -15.23
CA ARG A 7 65.46 -19.68 -15.24
C ARG A 7 64.88 -20.36 -13.98
N LYS A 8 65.69 -20.78 -13.00
CA LYS A 8 65.20 -21.60 -11.86
C LYS A 8 64.63 -20.82 -10.65
N GLY A 9 64.77 -19.50 -10.57
CA GLY A 9 64.31 -18.71 -9.41
C GLY A 9 62.93 -18.06 -9.52
N ARG A 10 62.47 -17.73 -10.73
CA ARG A 10 61.27 -16.91 -10.95
C ARG A 10 59.95 -17.66 -10.70
N TRP A 11 59.95 -18.98 -10.91
CA TRP A 11 58.75 -19.81 -10.74
C TRP A 11 58.41 -20.06 -9.26
N ARG A 12 59.43 -20.32 -8.44
CA ARG A 12 59.27 -20.53 -6.98
C ARG A 12 58.74 -19.27 -6.28
N TYR A 13 59.23 -18.09 -6.65
CA TYR A 13 58.74 -16.82 -6.08
C TYR A 13 57.26 -16.56 -6.45
N ARG A 14 56.88 -16.78 -7.72
CA ARG A 14 55.48 -16.64 -8.16
C ARG A 14 54.55 -17.67 -7.52
N PHE A 15 55.05 -18.87 -7.24
CA PHE A 15 54.30 -19.93 -6.54
C PHE A 15 54.04 -19.54 -5.08
N TRP A 16 55.08 -19.11 -4.36
CA TRP A 16 54.96 -18.67 -2.96
C TRP A 16 54.16 -17.37 -2.81
N GLN A 17 54.28 -16.43 -3.76
CA GLN A 17 53.47 -15.21 -3.79
C GLN A 17 51.99 -15.52 -4.03
N LYS A 18 51.66 -16.43 -4.96
CA LYS A 18 50.27 -16.88 -5.16
C LYS A 18 49.73 -17.60 -3.94
N MET A 19 50.52 -18.48 -3.33
CA MET A 19 50.15 -19.23 -2.13
C MET A 19 49.89 -18.31 -0.92
N PHE A 20 50.74 -17.29 -0.71
CA PHE A 20 50.57 -16.29 0.35
C PHE A 20 49.35 -15.39 0.10
N LEU A 21 49.15 -14.94 -1.14
CA LEU A 21 47.95 -14.17 -1.54
C LEU A 21 46.67 -14.97 -1.38
N THR A 22 46.68 -16.28 -1.61
CA THR A 22 45.50 -17.13 -1.41
C THR A 22 45.26 -17.51 0.04
N LEU A 23 46.31 -17.81 0.82
CA LEU A 23 46.14 -18.28 2.20
C LEU A 23 45.87 -17.14 3.19
N ILE A 24 46.30 -15.92 2.87
CA ILE A 24 46.13 -14.74 3.75
C ILE A 24 45.25 -13.69 3.10
N GLY A 25 45.44 -13.42 1.80
CA GLY A 25 44.66 -12.41 1.09
C GLY A 25 43.19 -12.78 0.90
N LEU A 26 42.88 -14.06 0.62
CA LEU A 26 41.49 -14.52 0.48
C LEU A 26 40.70 -14.42 1.79
N PRO A 27 41.17 -14.95 2.95
CA PRO A 27 40.44 -14.79 4.21
C PRO A 27 40.34 -13.34 4.67
N LEU A 28 41.35 -12.49 4.42
CA LEU A 28 41.25 -11.05 4.69
C LEU A 28 40.19 -10.36 3.82
N LEU A 29 40.14 -10.68 2.53
CA LEU A 29 39.12 -10.16 1.61
C LEU A 29 37.72 -10.60 2.04
N VAL A 30 37.54 -11.87 2.39
CA VAL A 30 36.26 -12.40 2.90
C VAL A 30 35.88 -11.70 4.20
N GLY A 31 36.81 -11.52 5.13
CA GLY A 31 36.57 -10.77 6.37
C GLY A 31 36.14 -9.32 6.12
N LEU A 32 36.78 -8.63 5.17
CA LEU A 32 36.41 -7.27 4.77
C LEU A 32 35.03 -7.20 4.13
N VAL A 33 34.69 -8.15 3.25
CA VAL A 33 33.38 -8.23 2.60
C VAL A 33 32.29 -8.52 3.63
N LEU A 34 32.51 -9.48 4.55
CA LEU A 34 31.56 -9.79 5.61
C LEU A 34 31.39 -8.61 6.58
N GLY A 35 32.47 -7.92 6.93
CA GLY A 35 32.42 -6.70 7.74
C GLY A 35 31.65 -5.58 7.04
N PHE A 36 31.89 -5.36 5.74
CA PHE A 36 31.13 -4.41 4.94
C PHE A 36 29.64 -4.77 4.89
N VAL A 37 29.29 -6.04 4.63
CA VAL A 37 27.90 -6.49 4.61
C VAL A 37 27.24 -6.31 5.98
N ALA A 38 27.94 -6.61 7.07
CA ALA A 38 27.42 -6.42 8.43
C ALA A 38 27.20 -4.94 8.76
N ILE A 39 28.15 -4.06 8.42
CA ILE A 39 28.02 -2.61 8.63
C ILE A 39 26.92 -2.03 7.72
N PHE A 40 26.87 -2.44 6.46
CA PHE A 40 25.83 -2.01 5.52
C PHE A 40 24.45 -2.46 6.00
N ARG A 41 24.30 -3.72 6.43
CA ARG A 41 23.07 -4.22 7.06
C ARG A 41 22.74 -3.40 8.32
N ALA A 42 23.69 -3.18 9.22
CA ALA A 42 23.43 -2.44 10.45
C ALA A 42 22.99 -1.00 10.18
N VAL A 43 23.66 -0.28 9.29
CA VAL A 43 23.36 1.12 8.97
C VAL A 43 22.07 1.25 8.16
N PHE A 44 21.88 0.45 7.10
CA PHE A 44 20.70 0.58 6.23
C PHE A 44 19.44 -0.04 6.83
N VAL A 45 19.52 -1.17 7.56
CA VAL A 45 18.34 -1.76 8.22
C VAL A 45 17.85 -0.85 9.33
N THR A 46 18.74 -0.30 10.16
CA THR A 46 18.32 0.62 11.23
C THR A 46 17.78 1.95 10.72
N GLN A 47 18.27 2.46 9.58
CA GLN A 47 17.72 3.66 8.94
C GLN A 47 16.36 3.42 8.26
N LEU A 48 16.12 2.24 7.71
CA LEU A 48 14.81 1.86 7.17
C LEU A 48 13.77 1.66 8.29
N ASP A 49 14.14 1.01 9.39
CA ASP A 49 13.24 0.77 10.53
C ASP A 49 12.89 2.06 11.29
N GLY A 50 13.88 2.94 11.51
CA GLY A 50 13.67 4.22 12.21
C GLY A 50 12.73 5.18 11.48
N SER A 51 12.61 5.06 10.15
CA SER A 51 11.72 5.88 9.33
C SER A 51 10.26 5.42 9.40
N MET A 52 10.01 4.12 9.64
CA MET A 52 8.67 3.56 9.83
C MET A 52 8.17 3.70 11.27
N LEU A 53 9.07 3.61 12.26
CA LEU A 53 8.72 3.71 13.68
C LEU A 53 8.38 5.13 14.15
N HIS A 54 8.78 6.17 13.41
CA HIS A 54 8.40 7.55 13.77
C HIS A 54 6.96 7.94 13.40
N ILE A 55 6.26 7.12 12.60
CA ILE A 55 4.81 7.28 12.34
C ILE A 55 3.98 6.68 13.48
N ILE A 56 4.55 5.72 14.22
CA ILE A 56 3.96 5.13 15.44
C ILE A 56 4.66 5.75 16.66
N ASN A 57 4.68 7.09 16.73
CA ASN A 57 4.96 7.73 18.00
C ASN A 57 3.63 7.91 18.72
N ASP A 58 3.47 7.18 19.82
CA ASP A 58 2.36 7.16 20.78
C ASP A 58 1.98 8.57 21.28
N GLN A 59 1.35 9.37 20.44
CA GLN A 59 0.16 10.05 20.90
C GLN A 59 -0.93 8.99 20.79
N GLU A 60 -1.07 8.19 21.85
CA GLU A 60 -2.35 7.63 22.26
C GLU A 60 -3.25 8.85 22.56
N THR A 61 -3.62 9.55 21.49
CA THR A 61 -4.85 10.28 21.47
C THR A 61 -5.84 9.17 21.73
N GLN A 62 -6.39 9.15 22.95
CA GLN A 62 -7.81 8.85 23.04
C GLN A 62 -8.46 9.83 22.08
N ASP A 63 -8.53 9.46 20.81
CA ASP A 63 -9.49 10.00 19.89
C ASP A 63 -10.79 9.65 20.60
N ILE A 64 -11.31 10.62 21.36
CA ILE A 64 -12.69 10.60 21.78
C ILE A 64 -13.41 10.64 20.45
N VAL A 65 -13.68 9.46 19.90
CA VAL A 65 -14.43 9.30 18.66
C VAL A 65 -15.78 9.87 19.00
N ASP A 66 -16.00 11.11 18.58
CA ASP A 66 -17.26 11.80 18.74
C ASP A 66 -18.34 10.89 18.15
N GLU A 67 -19.25 10.44 19.01
CA GLU A 67 -20.28 9.49 18.64
C GLU A 67 -21.12 10.03 17.48
N SER A 68 -21.28 11.36 17.39
CA SER A 68 -21.93 12.04 16.29
C SER A 68 -21.18 11.83 14.97
N GLN A 69 -19.86 11.99 14.96
CA GLN A 69 -19.02 11.80 13.77
C GLN A 69 -18.99 10.31 13.35
N SER A 70 -18.91 9.40 14.32
CA SER A 70 -18.99 7.96 14.06
C SER A 70 -20.33 7.59 13.40
N MET A 71 -21.43 8.13 13.93
CA MET A 71 -22.75 7.90 13.36
C MET A 71 -22.91 8.52 11.98
N GLU A 72 -22.37 9.71 11.72
CA GLU A 72 -22.38 10.32 10.38
C GLU A 72 -21.64 9.42 9.36
N ARG A 73 -20.46 8.91 9.72
CA ARG A 73 -19.69 7.96 8.89
C ARG A 73 -20.49 6.67 8.66
N ALA A 74 -21.13 6.14 9.70
CA ALA A 74 -21.96 4.93 9.62
C ALA A 74 -23.17 5.14 8.70
N GLU A 75 -23.86 6.28 8.80
CA GLU A 75 -24.99 6.64 7.93
C GLU A 75 -24.57 6.82 6.49
N ARG A 76 -23.40 7.44 6.26
CA ARG A 76 -22.83 7.63 4.93
C ARG A 76 -22.51 6.28 4.27
N LEU A 77 -21.89 5.36 5.02
CA LEU A 77 -21.64 3.99 4.58
C LEU A 77 -22.96 3.24 4.35
N ALA A 78 -23.91 3.31 5.28
CA ALA A 78 -25.22 2.71 5.15
C ALA A 78 -25.95 3.17 3.87
N GLY A 79 -25.88 4.46 3.53
CA GLY A 79 -26.41 4.98 2.27
C GLY A 79 -25.70 4.42 1.03
N ALA A 80 -24.38 4.27 1.08
CA ALA A 80 -23.59 3.65 -0.01
C ALA A 80 -23.98 2.18 -0.24
N LEU A 81 -24.30 1.44 0.83
CA LEU A 81 -24.71 0.03 0.76
C LEU A 81 -26.08 -0.17 0.10
N LYS A 82 -26.90 0.88 0.00
CA LYS A 82 -28.18 0.82 -0.71
C LYS A 82 -28.04 0.78 -2.24
N ILE A 83 -26.86 1.12 -2.76
CA ILE A 83 -26.60 1.16 -4.19
C ILE A 83 -25.97 -0.18 -4.62
N ALA A 84 -26.76 -1.04 -5.27
CA ALA A 84 -26.35 -2.39 -5.63
C ALA A 84 -25.41 -2.42 -6.86
N THR A 85 -24.14 -2.08 -6.65
CA THR A 85 -23.07 -2.06 -7.66
C THR A 85 -22.58 -3.47 -8.01
N ILE A 86 -23.51 -4.38 -8.30
CA ILE A 86 -23.21 -5.80 -8.50
C ILE A 86 -22.46 -6.00 -9.82
N SER A 87 -21.31 -6.68 -9.75
CA SER A 87 -20.55 -7.09 -10.93
C SER A 87 -20.84 -8.56 -11.28
N TYR A 88 -21.09 -8.85 -12.56
CA TYR A 88 -21.32 -10.19 -13.10
C TYR A 88 -20.25 -10.52 -14.16
N ASP A 89 -19.99 -11.81 -14.39
CA ASP A 89 -18.86 -12.28 -15.21
C ASP A 89 -18.93 -11.94 -16.73
N THR A 90 -20.07 -11.52 -17.30
CA THR A 90 -20.16 -11.22 -18.75
C THR A 90 -21.20 -10.16 -19.18
N ASP A 91 -20.76 -9.25 -20.05
CA ASP A 91 -21.47 -8.36 -21.01
C ASP A 91 -22.64 -7.46 -20.55
N HIS A 92 -23.07 -7.51 -19.30
CA HIS A 92 -24.12 -6.63 -18.78
C HIS A 92 -23.50 -5.37 -18.17
N GLN A 93 -23.02 -4.44 -19.01
CA GLN A 93 -22.38 -3.20 -18.58
C GLN A 93 -23.28 -1.96 -18.72
N GLU A 94 -24.57 -2.08 -18.41
CA GLU A 94 -25.36 -0.89 -18.02
C GLU A 94 -25.24 -0.70 -16.50
N ASN A 95 -24.14 -0.10 -16.11
CA ASN A 95 -23.76 0.08 -14.71
C ASN A 95 -24.30 1.41 -14.15
N GLU A 96 -25.61 1.64 -14.29
CA GLU A 96 -26.29 2.81 -13.71
C GLU A 96 -26.10 2.89 -12.20
N ASN A 97 -25.99 1.74 -11.52
CA ASN A 97 -25.67 1.69 -10.10
C ASN A 97 -24.25 2.19 -9.80
N LEU A 98 -23.24 1.90 -10.63
CA LEU A 98 -21.90 2.50 -10.45
C LEU A 98 -21.94 4.00 -10.67
N LEU A 99 -22.66 4.48 -11.70
CA LEU A 99 -22.83 5.93 -11.92
C LEU A 99 -23.58 6.59 -10.76
N ALA A 100 -24.61 5.94 -10.23
CA ALA A 100 -25.32 6.39 -9.03
C ALA A 100 -24.39 6.44 -7.82
N PHE A 101 -23.50 5.46 -7.68
CA PHE A 101 -22.53 5.45 -6.60
C PHE A 101 -21.48 6.55 -6.76
N ILE A 102 -20.97 6.81 -7.98
CA ILE A 102 -20.07 7.93 -8.26
C ILE A 102 -20.73 9.27 -7.91
N ARG A 103 -22.01 9.48 -8.26
CA ARG A 103 -22.77 10.68 -7.87
C ARG A 103 -22.93 10.78 -6.35
N TYR A 104 -23.11 9.65 -5.67
CA TYR A 104 -23.18 9.61 -4.22
C TYR A 104 -21.84 10.01 -3.57
N LEU A 105 -20.71 9.58 -4.14
CA LEU A 105 -19.36 10.01 -3.70
C LEU A 105 -19.15 11.51 -3.91
N GLU A 106 -19.54 12.04 -5.07
CA GLU A 106 -19.44 13.48 -5.38
C GLU A 106 -20.20 14.34 -4.36
N LYS A 107 -21.37 13.88 -3.93
CA LYS A 107 -22.16 14.55 -2.90
C LYS A 107 -21.58 14.37 -1.49
N GLY A 108 -21.07 13.18 -1.18
CA GLY A 108 -20.56 12.84 0.16
C GLY A 108 -19.20 13.45 0.48
N PHE A 109 -18.37 13.73 -0.53
CA PHE A 109 -16.99 14.19 -0.35
C PHE A 109 -16.66 15.44 -1.21
N PRO A 110 -17.39 16.56 -1.07
CA PRO A 110 -17.24 17.71 -1.96
C PRO A 110 -15.81 18.28 -2.01
N LEU A 111 -15.02 18.12 -0.95
CA LEU A 111 -13.64 18.62 -0.89
C LEU A 111 -12.71 17.90 -1.86
N ILE A 112 -12.77 16.56 -1.97
CA ILE A 112 -11.91 15.83 -2.92
C ILE A 112 -12.27 16.20 -4.37
N HIS A 113 -13.50 16.66 -4.60
CA HIS A 113 -14.03 17.02 -5.92
C HIS A 113 -13.87 18.50 -6.29
N SER A 114 -13.57 19.41 -5.33
CA SER A 114 -13.59 20.87 -5.57
C SER A 114 -12.26 21.58 -5.34
N ARG A 115 -11.29 20.96 -4.67
CA ARG A 115 -10.01 21.61 -4.35
C ARG A 115 -9.08 21.66 -5.56
N SER A 116 -8.45 22.82 -5.77
CA SER A 116 -7.57 23.07 -6.93
C SER A 116 -6.27 22.26 -6.95
N PHE A 117 -5.80 21.79 -5.80
CA PHE A 117 -4.61 20.92 -5.70
C PHE A 117 -4.93 19.43 -5.94
N ILE A 118 -6.17 19.12 -6.31
CA ILE A 118 -6.63 17.76 -6.60
C ILE A 118 -7.00 17.67 -8.07
N LYS A 119 -6.35 16.76 -8.78
CA LYS A 119 -6.70 16.42 -10.16
C LYS A 119 -7.54 15.14 -10.16
N ARG A 120 -8.77 15.23 -10.67
CA ARG A 120 -9.64 14.07 -10.88
C ARG A 120 -9.58 13.62 -12.34
N GLU A 121 -9.42 12.32 -12.54
CA GLU A 121 -9.50 11.66 -13.84
C GLU A 121 -10.48 10.50 -13.77
N VAL A 122 -11.29 10.33 -14.82
CA VAL A 122 -12.22 9.20 -14.95
C VAL A 122 -11.69 8.28 -16.04
N ILE A 123 -11.30 7.07 -15.66
CA ILE A 123 -10.74 6.05 -16.55
C ILE A 123 -11.82 5.02 -16.84
N ASN A 124 -11.98 4.64 -18.11
CA ASN A 124 -12.96 3.64 -18.55
C ASN A 124 -14.38 3.87 -17.98
N LYS A 125 -14.81 5.14 -17.94
CA LYS A 125 -16.12 5.63 -17.45
C LYS A 125 -16.39 5.52 -15.94
N TYR A 126 -15.81 4.55 -15.24
CA TYR A 126 -16.19 4.26 -13.84
C TYR A 126 -15.05 4.36 -12.83
N SER A 127 -13.80 4.17 -13.25
CA SER A 127 -12.65 4.22 -12.35
C SER A 127 -12.26 5.66 -12.05
N LEU A 128 -12.25 6.03 -10.78
CA LEU A 128 -11.89 7.36 -10.32
C LEU A 128 -10.42 7.38 -9.90
N LEU A 129 -9.62 8.22 -10.54
CA LEU A 129 -8.24 8.50 -10.12
C LEU A 129 -8.16 9.92 -9.59
N PHE A 130 -7.79 10.06 -8.32
CA PHE A 130 -7.52 11.34 -7.68
C PHE A 130 -6.02 11.48 -7.43
N THR A 131 -5.41 12.52 -8.02
CA THR A 131 -4.04 12.91 -7.71
C THR A 131 -4.07 14.11 -6.78
N VAL A 132 -3.66 13.92 -5.53
CA VAL A 132 -3.58 14.99 -4.51
C VAL A 132 -2.15 15.51 -4.47
N GLN A 133 -1.94 16.77 -4.90
CA GLN A 133 -0.61 17.37 -4.90
C GLN A 133 -0.21 17.78 -3.47
N GLY A 134 0.81 17.12 -2.93
CA GLY A 134 1.43 17.52 -1.67
C GLY A 134 2.18 18.85 -1.78
N LEU A 135 2.28 19.57 -0.66
CA LEU A 135 2.98 20.86 -0.58
C LEU A 135 4.51 20.71 -0.75
N THR A 136 5.07 19.62 -0.23
CA THR A 136 6.51 19.35 -0.27
C THR A 136 6.89 18.61 -1.55
N ARG A 137 7.68 19.26 -2.41
CA ARG A 137 8.19 18.65 -3.65
C ARG A 137 9.28 17.60 -3.35
N GLY A 138 9.44 16.64 -4.26
CA GLY A 138 10.52 15.64 -4.21
C GLY A 138 10.28 14.47 -3.24
N LYS A 139 9.09 14.35 -2.65
CA LYS A 139 8.68 13.16 -1.89
C LYS A 139 8.14 12.08 -2.83
N LEU A 140 8.32 10.82 -2.43
CA LEU A 140 7.73 9.69 -3.15
C LEU A 140 6.21 9.66 -2.93
N PRO A 141 5.41 9.39 -3.97
CA PRO A 141 3.97 9.22 -3.81
C PRO A 141 3.66 7.87 -3.15
N TYR A 142 2.48 7.77 -2.54
CA TYR A 142 1.85 6.51 -2.14
C TYR A 142 0.47 6.40 -2.77
N LEU A 143 -0.04 5.18 -2.88
CA LEU A 143 -1.34 4.88 -3.48
C LEU A 143 -2.31 4.38 -2.41
N LEU A 144 -3.50 4.97 -2.38
CA LEU A 144 -4.66 4.41 -1.72
C LEU A 144 -5.59 3.87 -2.80
N ALA A 145 -6.05 2.64 -2.63
CA ALA A 145 -6.90 1.96 -3.60
C ALA A 145 -8.02 1.22 -2.88
N SER A 146 -9.21 1.35 -3.45
CA SER A 146 -10.42 0.63 -3.06
C SER A 146 -11.25 0.37 -4.32
N HIS A 147 -12.22 -0.55 -4.22
CA HIS A 147 -13.13 -0.84 -5.32
C HIS A 147 -14.58 -0.47 -4.99
N LEU A 148 -15.40 -0.30 -6.03
CA LEU A 148 -16.76 0.24 -5.92
C LEU A 148 -17.83 -0.83 -6.08
N ASP A 149 -17.50 -1.92 -6.75
CA ASP A 149 -18.40 -3.00 -7.08
C ASP A 149 -18.53 -4.01 -5.94
N VAL A 150 -19.49 -4.92 -6.10
CA VAL A 150 -19.72 -5.98 -5.14
C VAL A 150 -20.07 -7.27 -5.86
N VAL A 151 -19.79 -8.40 -5.21
CA VAL A 151 -20.20 -9.71 -5.72
C VAL A 151 -21.71 -9.92 -5.58
N PRO A 152 -22.31 -10.79 -6.42
CA PRO A 152 -23.69 -11.24 -6.26
C PRO A 152 -23.96 -11.84 -4.87
N VAL A 153 -25.24 -11.90 -4.49
CA VAL A 153 -25.65 -12.34 -3.17
C VAL A 153 -27.00 -13.05 -3.21
N ASP A 154 -27.12 -14.15 -2.48
CA ASP A 154 -28.43 -14.78 -2.22
C ASP A 154 -29.09 -14.09 -1.04
N ALA A 155 -30.15 -13.33 -1.30
CA ALA A 155 -30.87 -12.58 -0.27
C ALA A 155 -31.50 -13.47 0.82
N LYS A 156 -31.76 -14.75 0.54
CA LYS A 156 -32.37 -15.68 1.52
C LYS A 156 -31.42 -16.09 2.63
N ALA A 157 -30.12 -16.00 2.39
CA ALA A 157 -29.08 -16.34 3.36
C ALA A 157 -28.78 -15.20 4.35
N TRP A 158 -29.51 -14.09 4.29
CA TRP A 158 -29.22 -12.90 5.08
C TRP A 158 -30.29 -12.60 6.12
N GLU A 159 -29.85 -12.22 7.31
CA GLU A 159 -30.70 -11.75 8.40
C GLU A 159 -31.39 -10.42 8.07
N PHE A 160 -30.70 -9.54 7.34
CA PHE A 160 -31.23 -8.28 6.84
C PHE A 160 -31.07 -8.21 5.31
N PRO A 161 -31.95 -7.53 4.56
CA PRO A 161 -31.80 -7.41 3.11
C PRO A 161 -30.40 -6.88 2.75
N PRO A 162 -29.66 -7.54 1.83
CA PRO A 162 -28.23 -7.27 1.60
C PRO A 162 -27.90 -5.82 1.26
N PHE A 163 -28.82 -5.10 0.60
CA PHE A 163 -28.66 -3.70 0.20
C PHE A 163 -29.53 -2.75 1.03
N SER A 164 -29.86 -3.11 2.28
CA SER A 164 -30.62 -2.22 3.17
C SER A 164 -29.76 -1.14 3.83
N GLY A 165 -28.45 -1.39 4.00
CA GLY A 165 -27.58 -0.54 4.81
C GLY A 165 -28.05 -0.44 6.25
N ARG A 166 -28.45 -1.56 6.86
CA ARG A 166 -29.08 -1.56 8.18
C ARG A 166 -28.06 -1.26 9.26
N ILE A 167 -28.30 -0.21 10.05
CA ILE A 167 -27.56 0.06 11.28
C ILE A 167 -28.26 -0.64 12.44
N VAL A 168 -27.53 -1.43 13.22
CA VAL A 168 -28.04 -2.18 14.37
C VAL A 168 -27.33 -1.73 15.63
N ASN A 169 -28.09 -1.37 16.67
CA ASN A 169 -27.62 -0.95 17.99
C ASN A 169 -26.59 0.18 17.98
N ARG A 170 -26.50 0.96 16.89
CA ARG A 170 -25.48 2.01 16.67
C ARG A 170 -24.04 1.49 16.66
N THR A 171 -23.84 0.17 16.60
CA THR A 171 -22.52 -0.48 16.67
C THR A 171 -22.18 -1.24 15.40
N TYR A 172 -23.17 -1.68 14.62
CA TYR A 172 -22.96 -2.48 13.43
C TYR A 172 -23.67 -1.89 12.21
N VAL A 173 -23.01 -1.95 11.05
CA VAL A 173 -23.59 -1.64 9.75
C VAL A 173 -23.63 -2.93 8.93
N TYR A 174 -24.84 -3.37 8.57
CA TYR A 174 -25.07 -4.58 7.78
C TYR A 174 -25.36 -4.24 6.32
N GLY A 175 -24.63 -4.90 5.42
CA GLY A 175 -24.94 -4.90 3.99
C GLY A 175 -23.82 -5.51 3.14
N ARG A 176 -24.18 -5.97 1.93
CA ARG A 176 -23.21 -6.38 0.91
C ARG A 176 -22.40 -5.15 0.49
N GLY A 177 -21.07 -5.27 0.58
CA GLY A 177 -20.15 -4.16 0.35
C GLY A 177 -19.62 -3.53 1.62
N ALA A 178 -20.17 -3.85 2.81
CA ALA A 178 -19.84 -3.14 4.05
C ALA A 178 -18.36 -3.24 4.40
N ILE A 179 -17.79 -4.44 4.31
CA ILE A 179 -16.35 -4.67 4.51
C ILE A 179 -15.61 -4.66 3.19
N ASP A 180 -16.16 -5.31 2.16
CA ASP A 180 -15.52 -5.49 0.85
C ASP A 180 -16.31 -4.79 -0.25
N ASP A 181 -15.95 -3.57 -0.66
CA ASP A 181 -14.90 -2.70 -0.08
C ASP A 181 -15.40 -1.25 0.13
N LYS A 182 -16.71 -1.08 0.29
CA LYS A 182 -17.27 0.27 0.43
C LYS A 182 -16.84 0.94 1.73
N ALA A 183 -16.45 0.20 2.78
CA ALA A 183 -15.80 0.82 3.94
C ALA A 183 -14.52 1.56 3.55
N GLY A 184 -13.62 0.95 2.75
CA GLY A 184 -12.38 1.58 2.29
C GLY A 184 -12.63 2.87 1.49
N VAL A 185 -13.72 2.90 0.73
CA VAL A 185 -14.16 4.09 -0.03
C VAL A 185 -14.75 5.18 0.86
N MET A 186 -15.55 4.81 1.87
CA MET A 186 -16.45 5.74 2.57
C MET A 186 -15.95 6.24 3.93
N VAL A 187 -15.01 5.54 4.57
CA VAL A 187 -14.67 5.78 6.00
C VAL A 187 -13.51 6.77 6.19
N ASN A 188 -12.91 7.28 5.12
CA ASN A 188 -11.73 8.14 5.21
C ASN A 188 -12.08 9.65 5.26
N THR A 189 -12.52 10.13 6.42
CA THR A 189 -12.49 11.56 6.85
C THR A 189 -12.71 11.61 8.34
#